data_AF-A8G1Y1-F1
#
_entry.id   AF-A8G1Y1-F1
#
_cell.length_a   1.000
_cell.length_b   1.000
_cell.length_c   1.000
_cell.angle_alpha   90.00
_cell.angle_beta   90.00
_cell.angle_gamma   90.00
#
_symmetry.space_group_name_H-M   'P 1'
#
loop_
_entity.id
_entity.type
_entity.pdbx_description
1 polymer ?
#
loop_
_entity_poly.entity_id
_entity_poly.type
_entity_poly.pdbx_seq_one_letter_code
_entity_poly.pdbx_strand_id
1 'polypeptide(L)'
;MKLDEIITTLSRGDLTELPVEALLAARLQWSELLPVIEELIQKFIANEALTDPESNLLFFGICLIVDRKQFSCFDSLINLTNKDDCNAPLDNLLGDFIGSELSTAYYILAQGNPEQLCFLVNSEQAGEIVKMGALCALFCQLHTGQIDRETLNQSIPGFIDNLVKYNHSIALFELVNLLISNEFNHYHSQCVGLVESNIIDEGKIENQCIIDWDNQSIGFSEWESGLISGDYDVIDSLSQWAGFNAESEMNDEDLMAVFDDLMNTPRELDDRYFESLDNQQPFIADIQPGRNDPCPCGSGKKFKKCCLN
;
A
#
# COMPACT_ATOMS: atom_id res chain seq x y z
N MET A 1 -16.87 -28.25 -10.73
CA MET A 1 -17.43 -27.22 -11.63
C MET A 1 -16.71 -27.28 -12.96
N LYS A 2 -17.40 -26.99 -14.06
CA LYS A 2 -16.78 -26.84 -15.39
C LYS A 2 -16.11 -25.46 -15.50
N LEU A 3 -15.20 -25.30 -16.46
CA LEU A 3 -14.49 -24.02 -16.69
C LEU A 3 -15.47 -22.83 -16.84
N ASP A 4 -16.52 -22.97 -17.65
CA ASP A 4 -17.51 -21.90 -17.86
C ASP A 4 -18.23 -21.50 -16.55
N GLU A 5 -18.50 -22.46 -15.66
CA GLU A 5 -19.13 -22.20 -14.36
C GLU A 5 -18.16 -21.49 -13.41
N ILE A 6 -16.87 -21.85 -13.45
CA ILE A 6 -15.81 -21.18 -12.67
C ILE A 6 -15.69 -19.73 -13.12
N ILE A 7 -15.50 -19.50 -14.43
CA ILE A 7 -15.38 -18.17 -15.03
C ILE A 7 -16.60 -17.32 -14.69
N THR A 8 -17.81 -17.85 -14.93
CA THR A 8 -19.06 -17.14 -14.62
C THR A 8 -19.13 -16.74 -13.16
N THR A 9 -18.70 -17.60 -12.24
CA THR A 9 -18.76 -17.33 -10.80
C THR A 9 -17.73 -16.28 -10.37
N LEU A 10 -16.48 -16.42 -10.79
CA LEU A 10 -15.38 -15.52 -10.39
C LEU A 10 -15.44 -14.16 -11.10
N SER A 11 -16.17 -14.04 -12.20
CA SER A 11 -16.46 -12.77 -12.87
C SER A 11 -17.54 -11.93 -12.17
N ARG A 12 -18.22 -12.44 -11.14
CA ARG A 12 -19.31 -11.72 -10.48
C ARG A 12 -18.80 -10.54 -9.65
N GLY A 13 -19.46 -9.39 -9.76
CA GLY A 13 -19.20 -8.20 -8.95
C GLY A 13 -20.15 -8.03 -7.76
N ASP A 14 -21.07 -8.98 -7.55
CA ASP A 14 -22.10 -8.96 -6.51
C ASP A 14 -21.84 -10.03 -5.42
N LEU A 15 -20.58 -10.46 -5.27
CA LEU A 15 -20.19 -11.46 -4.29
C LEU A 15 -20.19 -10.83 -2.88
N THR A 16 -21.05 -11.35 -2.00
CA THR A 16 -21.09 -11.00 -0.57
C THR A 16 -20.37 -12.02 0.31
N GLU A 17 -20.03 -13.18 -0.26
CA GLU A 17 -19.30 -14.27 0.38
C GLU A 17 -18.21 -14.73 -0.58
N LEU A 18 -17.09 -15.21 -0.02
CA LEU A 18 -16.00 -15.74 -0.81
C LEU A 18 -16.48 -16.98 -1.60
N PRO A 19 -16.30 -17.05 -2.94
CA PRO A 19 -16.77 -18.18 -3.74
C PRO A 19 -15.83 -19.39 -3.63
N VAL A 20 -15.73 -19.96 -2.43
CA VAL A 20 -14.78 -21.04 -2.06
C VAL A 20 -14.86 -22.23 -3.01
N GLU A 21 -16.07 -22.68 -3.36
CA GLU A 21 -16.24 -23.81 -4.29
C GLU A 21 -15.65 -23.52 -5.68
N ALA A 22 -15.79 -22.28 -6.17
CA ALA A 22 -15.25 -21.86 -7.45
C ALA A 22 -13.72 -21.75 -7.40
N LEU A 23 -13.15 -21.23 -6.31
CA LEU A 23 -11.70 -21.15 -6.10
C LEU A 23 -11.07 -22.55 -6.02
N LEU A 24 -11.67 -23.47 -5.27
CA LEU A 24 -11.21 -24.86 -5.21
C LEU A 24 -11.32 -25.54 -6.58
N ALA A 25 -12.40 -25.31 -7.33
CA ALA A 25 -12.53 -25.83 -8.67
C ALA A 25 -11.54 -25.20 -9.66
N ALA A 26 -11.22 -23.92 -9.52
CA ALA A 26 -10.20 -23.21 -10.29
C ALA A 26 -8.80 -23.81 -10.07
N ARG A 27 -8.45 -24.17 -8.83
CA ARG A 27 -7.19 -24.89 -8.52
C ARG A 27 -7.09 -26.21 -9.30
N LEU A 28 -8.19 -26.95 -9.40
CA LEU A 28 -8.25 -28.23 -10.12
C LEU A 28 -8.22 -28.06 -11.65
N GLN A 29 -8.84 -27.00 -12.17
CA GLN A 29 -8.91 -26.68 -13.59
C GLN A 29 -7.83 -25.68 -14.04
N TRP A 30 -6.76 -25.54 -13.26
CA TRP A 30 -5.77 -24.47 -13.45
C TRP A 30 -5.15 -24.44 -14.84
N SER A 31 -4.86 -25.61 -15.43
CA SER A 31 -4.28 -25.68 -16.77
C SER A 31 -5.18 -25.14 -17.88
N GLU A 32 -6.51 -25.17 -17.66
CA GLU A 32 -7.49 -24.62 -18.61
C GLU A 32 -7.82 -23.16 -18.31
N LEU A 33 -7.78 -22.76 -17.03
CA LEU A 33 -8.06 -21.39 -16.60
C LEU A 33 -6.88 -20.44 -16.85
N LEU A 34 -5.64 -20.90 -16.65
CA LEU A 34 -4.43 -20.06 -16.76
C LEU A 34 -4.34 -19.28 -18.08
N PRO A 35 -4.56 -19.88 -19.27
CA PRO A 35 -4.50 -19.13 -20.54
C PRO A 35 -5.53 -18.00 -20.61
N VAL A 36 -6.71 -18.15 -19.98
CA VAL A 36 -7.74 -17.10 -19.91
C VAL A 36 -7.25 -15.94 -19.04
N ILE A 37 -6.64 -16.25 -17.90
CA ILE A 37 -6.05 -15.24 -17.01
C ILE A 37 -4.89 -14.51 -17.69
N GLU A 38 -4.00 -15.24 -18.38
CA GLU A 38 -2.90 -14.64 -19.14
C GLU A 38 -3.40 -13.69 -20.24
N GLU A 39 -4.48 -14.04 -20.94
CA GLU A 39 -5.10 -13.14 -21.92
C GLU A 39 -5.61 -11.84 -21.27
N LEU A 40 -6.25 -11.93 -20.10
CA LEU A 40 -6.71 -10.76 -19.36
C LEU A 40 -5.56 -9.89 -18.85
N ILE A 41 -4.48 -10.51 -18.36
CA ILE A 41 -3.25 -9.81 -18.00
C ILE A 41 -2.71 -9.02 -19.19
N GLN A 42 -2.56 -9.65 -20.36
CA GLN A 42 -2.05 -8.97 -21.56
C GLN A 42 -3.00 -7.86 -22.02
N LYS A 43 -4.31 -8.07 -21.93
CA LYS A 43 -5.32 -7.06 -22.24
C LYS A 43 -5.19 -5.84 -21.33
N PHE A 44 -5.00 -6.05 -20.02
CA PHE A 44 -4.81 -4.97 -19.05
C PHE A 44 -3.48 -4.24 -19.28
N ILE A 45 -2.36 -4.96 -19.45
CA ILE A 45 -1.05 -4.36 -19.73
C ILE A 45 -1.11 -3.43 -20.95
N ALA A 46 -1.81 -3.85 -22.00
CA ALA A 46 -1.88 -3.10 -23.26
C ALA A 46 -2.79 -1.86 -23.18
N ASN A 47 -3.89 -1.92 -22.41
CA ASN A 47 -4.99 -0.95 -22.52
C ASN A 47 -5.38 -0.26 -21.21
N GLU A 48 -4.92 -0.77 -20.07
CA GLU A 48 -5.34 -0.35 -18.72
C GLU A 48 -6.86 -0.29 -18.56
N ALA A 49 -7.56 -1.20 -19.25
CA ALA A 49 -9.00 -1.20 -19.34
C ALA A 49 -9.53 -2.63 -19.46
N LEU A 50 -10.40 -2.99 -18.51
CA LEU A 50 -11.18 -4.21 -18.47
C LEU A 50 -12.63 -3.86 -18.19
N THR A 51 -13.55 -4.74 -18.60
CA THR A 51 -14.93 -4.70 -18.08
C THR A 51 -14.95 -5.20 -16.64
N ASP A 52 -15.94 -4.81 -15.82
CA ASP A 52 -16.03 -5.27 -14.43
C ASP A 52 -15.95 -6.82 -14.30
N PRO A 53 -16.64 -7.62 -15.15
CA PRO A 53 -16.52 -9.07 -15.08
C PRO A 53 -15.13 -9.62 -15.39
N GLU A 54 -14.39 -8.95 -16.27
CA GLU A 54 -13.01 -9.31 -16.59
C GLU A 54 -12.06 -8.90 -15.46
N SER A 55 -12.28 -7.72 -14.86
CA SER A 55 -11.50 -7.23 -13.72
C SER A 55 -11.63 -8.18 -12.53
N ASN A 56 -12.86 -8.58 -12.18
CA ASN A 56 -13.13 -9.52 -11.08
C ASN A 56 -12.45 -10.87 -11.32
N LEU A 57 -12.57 -11.41 -12.55
CA LEU A 57 -11.91 -12.67 -12.90
C LEU A 57 -10.39 -12.56 -12.83
N LEU A 58 -9.83 -11.46 -13.32
CA LEU A 58 -8.39 -11.22 -13.30
C LEU A 58 -7.88 -11.07 -11.85
N PHE A 59 -8.61 -10.38 -10.97
CA PHE A 59 -8.27 -10.27 -9.55
C PHE A 59 -8.10 -11.64 -8.89
N PHE A 60 -9.12 -12.51 -8.99
CA PHE A 60 -9.01 -13.88 -8.47
C PHE A 60 -7.94 -14.68 -9.18
N GLY A 61 -7.76 -14.46 -10.49
CA GLY A 61 -6.70 -15.06 -11.29
C GLY A 61 -5.30 -14.73 -10.76
N ILE A 62 -5.05 -13.47 -10.38
CA ILE A 62 -3.77 -13.02 -9.80
C ILE A 62 -3.55 -13.68 -8.43
N CYS A 63 -4.57 -13.71 -7.57
CA CYS A 63 -4.47 -14.41 -6.28
C CYS A 63 -4.15 -15.91 -6.49
N LEU A 64 -4.79 -16.56 -7.48
CA LEU A 64 -4.52 -17.95 -7.84
C LEU A 64 -3.13 -18.16 -8.44
N ILE A 65 -2.57 -17.20 -9.19
CA ILE A 65 -1.19 -17.26 -9.68
C ILE A 65 -0.22 -17.40 -8.50
N VAL A 66 -0.43 -16.61 -7.44
CA VAL A 66 0.40 -16.64 -6.23
C VAL A 66 0.19 -17.95 -5.45
N ASP A 67 -1.07 -18.33 -5.21
CA ASP A 67 -1.49 -19.58 -4.54
C ASP A 67 -0.88 -20.83 -5.18
N ARG A 68 -0.86 -20.85 -6.52
CA ARG A 68 -0.33 -21.97 -7.30
C ARG A 68 1.16 -21.88 -7.54
N LYS A 69 1.81 -20.81 -7.09
CA LYS A 69 3.22 -20.49 -7.36
C LYS A 69 3.53 -20.58 -8.85
N GLN A 70 2.69 -19.95 -9.67
CA GLN A 70 2.83 -19.95 -11.13
C GLN A 70 3.96 -18.99 -11.56
N PHE A 71 5.21 -19.40 -11.33
CA PHE A 71 6.41 -18.57 -11.51
C PHE A 71 6.57 -18.01 -12.94
N SER A 72 6.04 -18.70 -13.96
CA SER A 72 6.06 -18.22 -15.34
C SER A 72 5.32 -16.90 -15.55
N CYS A 73 4.43 -16.52 -14.64
CA CYS A 73 3.67 -15.28 -14.71
C CYS A 73 4.37 -14.10 -14.02
N PHE A 74 5.57 -14.29 -13.43
CA PHE A 74 6.24 -13.23 -12.67
C PHE A 74 6.52 -11.98 -13.52
N ASP A 75 7.14 -12.13 -14.69
CA ASP A 75 7.38 -10.99 -15.60
C ASP A 75 6.08 -10.30 -16.02
N SER A 76 5.00 -11.08 -16.16
CA SER A 76 3.69 -10.54 -16.51
C SER A 76 3.06 -9.76 -15.36
N LEU A 77 3.22 -10.23 -14.11
CA LEU A 77 2.81 -9.49 -12.92
C LEU A 77 3.58 -8.17 -12.79
N ILE A 78 4.91 -8.21 -12.97
CA ILE A 78 5.75 -7.00 -12.94
C ILE A 78 5.32 -5.99 -14.00
N ASN A 79 5.03 -6.43 -15.22
CA ASN A 79 4.54 -5.52 -16.27
C ASN A 79 3.13 -4.99 -16.00
N LEU A 80 2.26 -5.79 -15.37
CA LEU A 80 0.91 -5.39 -14.99
C LEU A 80 0.93 -4.32 -13.89
N THR A 81 1.79 -4.49 -12.89
CA THR A 81 1.89 -3.57 -11.76
C THR A 81 2.82 -2.38 -11.99
N ASN A 82 3.59 -2.38 -13.08
CA ASN A 82 4.41 -1.23 -13.48
C ASN A 82 3.59 -0.06 -14.04
N LYS A 83 2.65 0.44 -13.23
CA LYS A 83 1.64 1.46 -13.52
C LYS A 83 1.39 2.30 -12.27
N ASP A 84 0.71 3.42 -12.45
CA ASP A 84 0.24 4.25 -11.34
C ASP A 84 -0.75 3.46 -10.48
N ASP A 85 -0.71 3.64 -9.16
CA ASP A 85 -1.45 2.87 -8.16
C ASP A 85 -2.38 3.71 -7.28
N CYS A 86 -2.52 5.02 -7.58
CA CYS A 86 -3.39 5.91 -6.84
C CYS A 86 -4.49 6.49 -7.74
N ASN A 87 -5.77 6.16 -7.47
CA ASN A 87 -6.90 6.57 -8.30
C ASN A 87 -6.72 6.19 -9.79
N ALA A 88 -6.08 5.05 -10.04
CA ALA A 88 -5.65 4.59 -11.36
C ALA A 88 -6.33 3.27 -11.75
N PRO A 89 -6.25 2.83 -13.01
CA PRO A 89 -6.82 1.55 -13.42
C PRO A 89 -6.27 0.34 -12.65
N LEU A 90 -5.01 0.40 -12.20
CA LEU A 90 -4.41 -0.67 -11.37
C LEU A 90 -5.08 -0.75 -10.00
N ASP A 91 -5.35 0.40 -9.39
CA ASP A 91 -6.07 0.52 -8.12
C ASP A 91 -7.49 -0.07 -8.23
N ASN A 92 -8.20 0.21 -9.33
CA ASN A 92 -9.52 -0.41 -9.57
C ASN A 92 -9.45 -1.94 -9.76
N LEU A 93 -8.33 -2.47 -10.25
CA LEU A 93 -8.16 -3.91 -10.49
C LEU A 93 -7.76 -4.66 -9.22
N LEU A 94 -6.80 -4.14 -8.47
CA LEU A 94 -6.16 -4.82 -7.34
C LEU A 94 -6.59 -4.28 -5.98
N GLY A 95 -6.98 -3.01 -5.90
CA GLY A 95 -7.38 -2.34 -4.66
C GLY A 95 -6.40 -2.60 -3.51
N ASP A 96 -6.96 -3.02 -2.38
CA ASP A 96 -6.19 -3.30 -1.16
C ASP A 96 -5.12 -4.39 -1.33
N PHE A 97 -5.20 -5.23 -2.37
CA PHE A 97 -4.16 -6.22 -2.67
C PHE A 97 -2.80 -5.56 -2.86
N ILE A 98 -2.77 -4.35 -3.44
CA ILE A 98 -1.53 -3.59 -3.68
C ILE A 98 -0.79 -3.32 -2.37
N GLY A 99 -1.52 -2.93 -1.32
CA GLY A 99 -0.94 -2.59 -0.01
C GLY A 99 -0.80 -3.77 0.94
N SER A 100 -1.56 -4.85 0.76
CA SER A 100 -1.64 -5.96 1.73
C SER A 100 -0.93 -7.24 1.30
N GLU A 101 -0.99 -7.62 0.02
CA GLU A 101 -0.60 -8.97 -0.44
C GLU A 101 0.44 -8.93 -1.56
N LEU A 102 0.63 -7.78 -2.20
CA LEU A 102 1.51 -7.65 -3.37
C LEU A 102 2.99 -7.92 -3.05
N SER A 103 3.45 -7.55 -1.86
CA SER A 103 4.81 -7.87 -1.37
C SER A 103 5.02 -9.37 -1.23
N THR A 104 4.05 -10.10 -0.67
CA THR A 104 4.03 -11.58 -0.62
C THR A 104 4.01 -12.18 -2.03
N ALA A 105 3.18 -11.65 -2.92
CA ALA A 105 3.13 -12.09 -4.32
C ALA A 105 4.48 -11.96 -5.02
N TYR A 106 5.14 -10.81 -4.88
CA TYR A 106 6.48 -10.57 -5.42
C TYR A 106 7.52 -11.49 -4.80
N TYR A 107 7.54 -11.61 -3.48
CA TYR A 107 8.49 -12.47 -2.77
C TYR A 107 8.41 -13.93 -3.25
N ILE A 108 7.19 -14.48 -3.32
CA ILE A 108 6.94 -15.87 -3.76
C ILE A 108 7.35 -16.06 -5.23
N LEU A 109 6.91 -15.17 -6.12
CA LEU A 109 7.07 -15.38 -7.56
C LEU A 109 8.46 -15.05 -8.08
N ALA A 110 9.19 -14.15 -7.42
CA ALA A 110 10.53 -13.76 -7.84
C ALA A 110 11.59 -14.86 -7.62
N GLN A 111 11.37 -15.80 -6.70
CA GLN A 111 12.29 -16.93 -6.42
C GLN A 111 13.76 -16.51 -6.20
N GLY A 112 13.99 -15.38 -5.54
CA GLY A 112 15.34 -14.86 -5.30
C GLY A 112 15.99 -14.20 -6.51
N ASN A 113 15.24 -13.90 -7.57
CA ASN A 113 15.72 -13.12 -8.72
C ASN A 113 15.33 -11.64 -8.53
N PRO A 114 16.27 -10.78 -8.09
CA PRO A 114 15.95 -9.40 -7.71
C PRO A 114 15.77 -8.47 -8.91
N GLU A 115 16.22 -8.84 -10.12
CA GLU A 115 16.38 -7.92 -11.24
C GLU A 115 15.09 -7.20 -11.63
N GLN A 116 13.97 -7.94 -11.69
CA GLN A 116 12.67 -7.37 -12.05
C GLN A 116 12.10 -6.48 -10.93
N LEU A 117 12.34 -6.83 -9.66
CA LEU A 117 11.94 -6.00 -8.53
C LEU A 117 12.77 -4.70 -8.50
N CYS A 118 14.08 -4.79 -8.70
CA CYS A 118 14.96 -3.63 -8.83
C CYS A 118 14.56 -2.72 -10.00
N PHE A 119 14.16 -3.31 -11.14
CA PHE A 119 13.61 -2.57 -12.27
C PHE A 119 12.34 -1.82 -11.87
N LEU A 120 11.41 -2.50 -11.18
CA LEU A 120 10.13 -1.93 -10.78
C LEU A 120 10.29 -0.76 -9.80
N VAL A 121 11.16 -0.89 -8.79
CA VAL A 121 11.49 0.20 -7.85
C VAL A 121 12.03 1.43 -8.58
N ASN A 122 12.86 1.22 -9.60
CA ASN A 122 13.43 2.30 -10.42
C ASN A 122 12.51 2.77 -11.56
N SER A 123 11.30 2.24 -11.68
CA SER A 123 10.42 2.59 -12.78
C SER A 123 9.92 4.03 -12.67
N GLU A 124 9.78 4.68 -13.82
CA GLU A 124 9.12 5.99 -13.92
C GLU A 124 7.59 5.89 -13.97
N GLN A 125 7.05 4.68 -14.13
CA GLN A 125 5.60 4.42 -14.27
C GLN A 125 4.96 3.84 -13.01
N ALA A 126 5.70 3.02 -12.26
CA ALA A 126 5.17 2.37 -11.08
C ALA A 126 4.84 3.39 -10.00
N GLY A 127 3.64 3.26 -9.43
CA GLY A 127 3.19 4.04 -8.29
C GLY A 127 3.96 3.71 -7.01
N GLU A 128 3.65 4.44 -5.96
CA GLU A 128 4.42 4.44 -4.73
C GLU A 128 4.26 3.15 -3.92
N ILE A 129 3.02 2.67 -3.75
CA ILE A 129 2.70 1.48 -2.96
C ILE A 129 3.21 0.22 -3.66
N VAL A 130 3.17 0.18 -5.00
CA VAL A 130 3.80 -0.87 -5.81
C VAL A 130 5.30 -0.94 -5.56
N LYS A 131 5.99 0.21 -5.54
CA LYS A 131 7.43 0.27 -5.26
C LYS A 131 7.74 -0.15 -3.83
N MET A 132 6.92 0.27 -2.87
CA MET A 132 7.00 -0.17 -1.49
C MET A 132 6.92 -1.70 -1.40
N GLY A 133 5.91 -2.32 -2.01
CA GLY A 133 5.78 -3.79 -2.04
C GLY A 133 6.99 -4.51 -2.67
N ALA A 134 7.61 -3.93 -3.70
CA ALA A 134 8.82 -4.47 -4.31
C ALA A 134 10.06 -4.35 -3.39
N LEU A 135 10.20 -3.26 -2.65
CA LEU A 135 11.25 -3.06 -1.64
C LEU A 135 11.12 -4.10 -0.51
N CYS A 136 9.93 -4.23 0.05
CA CYS A 136 9.57 -5.20 1.08
C CYS A 136 9.95 -6.64 0.65
N ALA A 137 9.59 -7.02 -0.58
CA ALA A 137 9.94 -8.32 -1.15
C ALA A 137 11.47 -8.52 -1.29
N LEU A 138 12.21 -7.51 -1.77
CA LEU A 138 13.68 -7.57 -1.90
C LEU A 138 14.38 -7.76 -0.54
N PHE A 139 13.94 -7.02 0.48
CA PHE A 139 14.53 -7.16 1.81
C PHE A 139 14.12 -8.47 2.50
N CYS A 140 12.94 -9.01 2.22
CA CYS A 140 12.60 -10.39 2.61
C CYS A 140 13.47 -11.44 1.93
N GLN A 141 13.81 -11.26 0.64
CA GLN A 141 14.78 -12.12 -0.04
C GLN A 141 16.18 -12.03 0.58
N LEU A 142 16.60 -10.85 1.03
CA LEU A 142 17.86 -10.69 1.77
C LEU A 142 17.80 -11.44 3.11
N HIS A 143 16.74 -11.21 3.90
CA HIS A 143 16.56 -11.82 5.22
C HIS A 143 16.55 -13.36 5.16
N THR A 144 15.89 -13.92 4.14
CA THR A 144 15.81 -15.36 3.92
C THR A 144 17.02 -15.95 3.20
N GLY A 145 18.01 -15.13 2.85
CA GLY A 145 19.25 -15.54 2.20
C GLY A 145 19.10 -15.95 0.73
N GLN A 146 18.01 -15.55 0.05
CA GLN A 146 17.81 -15.77 -1.38
C GLN A 146 18.67 -14.84 -2.24
N ILE A 147 18.94 -13.63 -1.76
CA ILE A 147 19.87 -12.68 -2.37
C ILE A 147 20.92 -12.25 -1.36
N ASP A 148 22.11 -11.88 -1.85
CA ASP A 148 23.18 -11.40 -1.00
C ASP A 148 23.13 -9.88 -0.80
N ARG A 149 23.73 -9.43 0.30
CA ARG A 149 23.76 -8.02 0.70
C ARG A 149 24.47 -7.14 -0.33
N GLU A 150 25.52 -7.62 -0.97
CA GLU A 150 26.31 -6.83 -1.92
C GLU A 150 25.50 -6.52 -3.18
N THR A 151 24.79 -7.52 -3.72
CA THR A 151 23.87 -7.37 -4.85
C THR A 151 22.79 -6.32 -4.57
N LEU A 152 22.13 -6.39 -3.40
CA LEU A 152 21.11 -5.39 -3.05
C LEU A 152 21.72 -3.99 -2.85
N ASN A 153 22.87 -3.91 -2.19
CA ASN A 153 23.58 -2.65 -1.92
C ASN A 153 23.95 -1.86 -3.18
N GLN A 154 24.22 -2.55 -4.29
CA GLN A 154 24.50 -1.88 -5.58
C GLN A 154 23.27 -1.14 -6.14
N SER A 155 22.06 -1.57 -5.79
CA SER A 155 20.81 -1.02 -6.33
C SER A 155 20.23 0.12 -5.49
N ILE A 156 20.49 0.12 -4.18
CA ILE A 156 19.93 1.10 -3.21
C ILE A 156 20.14 2.58 -3.61
N PRO A 157 21.31 3.02 -4.11
CA PRO A 157 21.48 4.41 -4.53
C PRO A 157 20.50 4.84 -5.62
N GLY A 158 20.24 3.94 -6.59
CA GLY A 158 19.25 4.19 -7.65
C GLY A 158 17.83 4.27 -7.09
N PHE A 159 17.50 3.43 -6.11
CA PHE A 159 16.20 3.48 -5.44
C PHE A 159 15.97 4.83 -4.76
N ILE A 160 16.95 5.30 -3.96
CA ILE A 160 16.85 6.60 -3.28
C ILE A 160 16.67 7.73 -4.31
N ASP A 161 17.51 7.77 -5.34
CA ASP A 161 17.45 8.80 -6.38
C ASP A 161 16.08 8.81 -7.09
N ASN A 162 15.52 7.63 -7.39
CA ASN A 162 14.23 7.51 -8.04
C ASN A 162 13.08 7.97 -7.12
N LEU A 163 13.02 7.47 -5.89
CA LEU A 163 11.95 7.78 -4.94
C LEU A 163 11.92 9.28 -4.60
N VAL A 164 13.10 9.89 -4.43
CA VAL A 164 13.22 11.35 -4.24
C VAL A 164 12.77 12.12 -5.49
N LYS A 165 13.18 11.68 -6.70
CA LYS A 165 12.82 12.35 -7.97
C LYS A 165 11.30 12.41 -8.18
N TYR A 166 10.58 11.35 -7.80
CA TYR A 166 9.13 11.24 -7.99
C TYR A 166 8.31 11.65 -6.76
N ASN A 167 8.94 12.11 -5.67
CA ASN A 167 8.27 12.48 -4.42
C ASN A 167 7.43 11.34 -3.84
N HIS A 168 7.98 10.11 -3.86
CA HIS A 168 7.39 8.94 -3.22
C HIS A 168 7.90 8.86 -1.78
N SER A 169 7.30 9.66 -0.88
CA SER A 169 7.72 9.78 0.52
C SER A 169 7.49 8.53 1.36
N ILE A 170 6.36 7.84 1.21
CA ILE A 170 6.00 6.59 1.88
C ILE A 170 6.99 5.49 1.50
N ALA A 171 7.23 5.28 0.20
CA ALA A 171 8.18 4.24 -0.24
C ALA A 171 9.64 4.61 0.11
N LEU A 172 9.99 5.89 0.12
CA LEU A 172 11.29 6.35 0.59
C LEU A 172 11.47 6.11 2.10
N PHE A 173 10.45 6.43 2.90
CA PHE A 173 10.45 6.16 4.32
C PHE A 173 10.58 4.66 4.60
N GLU A 174 9.83 3.83 3.89
CA GLU A 174 9.93 2.38 4.01
C GLU A 174 11.33 1.87 3.65
N LEU A 175 11.93 2.36 2.56
CA LEU A 175 13.32 2.04 2.24
C LEU A 175 14.26 2.39 3.40
N VAL A 176 14.12 3.57 4.03
CA VAL A 176 14.96 3.94 5.17
C VAL A 176 14.76 3.00 6.35
N ASN A 177 13.52 2.62 6.67
CA ASN A 177 13.22 1.65 7.72
C ASN A 177 13.90 0.30 7.45
N LEU A 178 13.81 -0.19 6.21
CA LEU A 178 14.44 -1.43 5.79
C LEU A 178 15.97 -1.35 5.89
N LEU A 179 16.58 -0.20 5.56
CA LEU A 179 18.02 0.03 5.71
C LEU A 179 18.47 0.01 7.18
N ILE A 180 17.71 0.63 8.09
CA ILE A 180 17.98 0.64 9.53
C ILE A 180 17.89 -0.79 10.07
N SER A 181 16.76 -1.47 9.84
CA SER A 181 16.49 -2.81 10.36
C SER A 181 17.47 -3.87 9.86
N ASN A 182 18.12 -3.62 8.71
CA ASN A 182 19.13 -4.52 8.14
C ASN A 182 20.56 -3.97 8.26
N GLU A 183 20.81 -3.00 9.15
CA GLU A 183 22.13 -2.47 9.51
C GLU A 183 22.94 -1.89 8.33
N PHE A 184 22.29 -1.27 7.33
CA PHE A 184 22.96 -0.59 6.22
C PHE A 184 23.53 0.78 6.63
N ASN A 185 24.36 0.77 7.66
CA ASN A 185 24.79 1.95 8.44
C ASN A 185 25.52 3.02 7.62
N HIS A 186 26.08 2.68 6.46
CA HIS A 186 26.76 3.66 5.60
C HIS A 186 25.79 4.64 4.90
N TYR A 187 24.48 4.35 4.87
CA TYR A 187 23.47 5.29 4.36
C TYR A 187 22.98 6.29 5.40
N HIS A 188 23.32 6.11 6.69
CA HIS A 188 22.81 6.95 7.79
C HIS A 188 22.94 8.44 7.52
N SER A 189 24.13 8.92 7.19
CA SER A 189 24.36 10.34 6.92
C SER A 189 23.57 10.88 5.73
N GLN A 190 23.28 10.05 4.73
CA GLN A 190 22.47 10.45 3.58
C GLN A 190 21.00 10.58 4.00
N CYS A 191 20.47 9.60 4.72
CA CYS A 191 19.09 9.60 5.22
C CYS A 191 18.81 10.76 6.19
N VAL A 192 19.75 11.08 7.09
CA VAL A 192 19.66 12.27 7.95
C VAL A 192 19.58 13.55 7.11
N GLY A 193 20.37 13.67 6.04
CA GLY A 193 20.30 14.80 5.12
C GLY A 193 18.95 14.94 4.42
N LEU A 194 18.25 13.82 4.14
CA LEU A 194 16.89 13.83 3.58
C LEU A 194 15.88 14.38 4.58
N VAL A 195 15.98 14.00 5.86
CA VAL A 195 15.14 14.53 6.95
C VAL A 195 15.41 16.01 7.17
N GLU A 196 16.67 16.42 7.29
CA GLU A 196 17.05 17.84 7.49
C GLU A 196 16.60 18.75 6.33
N SER A 197 16.50 18.18 5.12
CA SER A 197 16.02 18.87 3.93
C SER A 197 14.48 18.86 3.78
N ASN A 198 13.76 18.24 4.72
CA ASN A 198 12.30 17.99 4.67
C ASN A 198 11.86 17.23 3.40
N ILE A 199 12.71 16.32 2.91
CA ILE A 199 12.33 15.36 1.85
C ILE A 199 11.59 14.17 2.47
N ILE A 200 12.01 13.75 3.67
CA ILE A 200 11.26 12.82 4.53
C ILE A 200 10.71 13.67 5.68
N ASP A 201 9.39 13.60 5.91
CA ASP A 201 8.70 14.30 7.00
C ASP A 201 7.49 13.50 7.50
N GLU A 202 7.76 12.34 8.11
CA GLU A 202 6.72 11.40 8.57
C GLU A 202 6.26 11.67 10.02
N GLY A 203 6.85 12.67 10.67
CA GLY A 203 6.56 13.01 12.05
C GLY A 203 7.81 13.06 12.92
N LYS A 204 7.67 13.64 14.12
CA LYS A 204 8.82 13.86 15.01
C LYS A 204 9.45 12.56 15.50
N ILE A 205 8.65 11.52 15.73
CA ILE A 205 9.13 10.25 16.30
C ILE A 205 9.83 9.45 15.22
N GLU A 206 9.21 9.36 14.05
CA GLU A 206 9.68 8.67 12.85
C GLU A 206 11.00 9.28 12.36
N ASN A 207 11.05 10.62 12.24
CA ASN A 207 12.27 11.33 11.88
C ASN A 207 13.40 11.12 12.91
N GLN A 208 13.07 11.02 14.20
CA GLN A 208 14.06 10.76 15.25
C GLN A 208 14.65 9.35 15.15
N CYS A 209 13.85 8.34 14.78
CA CYS A 209 14.35 6.98 14.54
C CYS A 209 15.39 6.96 13.41
N ILE A 210 15.21 7.75 12.35
CA ILE A 210 16.18 7.91 11.26
C ILE A 210 17.46 8.61 11.75
N ILE A 211 17.31 9.66 12.56
CA ILE A 211 18.45 10.41 13.12
C ILE A 211 19.29 9.53 14.05
N ASP A 212 18.64 8.79 14.92
CA ASP A 212 19.30 7.89 15.87
C ASP A 212 19.77 6.58 15.23
N TRP A 213 19.29 6.30 14.01
CA TRP A 213 19.51 5.05 13.28
C TRP A 213 19.10 3.83 14.11
N ASP A 214 17.96 3.94 14.77
CA ASP A 214 17.44 2.95 15.71
C ASP A 214 15.93 2.78 15.53
N ASN A 215 15.52 1.57 15.18
CA ASN A 215 14.12 1.20 14.95
C ASN A 215 13.49 0.44 16.13
N GLN A 216 14.03 0.57 17.36
CA GLN A 216 13.41 0.01 18.57
C GLN A 216 11.91 0.35 18.75
N SER A 217 11.42 1.39 18.08
CA SER A 217 10.02 1.85 18.09
C SER A 217 9.12 1.18 17.04
N ILE A 218 9.67 0.56 15.97
CA ILE A 218 8.92 0.18 14.75
C ILE A 218 8.65 -1.35 14.65
N GLY A 219 9.32 -2.17 15.48
CA GLY A 219 9.02 -3.60 15.60
C GLY A 219 9.84 -4.52 14.68
N PHE A 220 9.38 -5.76 14.54
CA PHE A 220 10.07 -6.84 13.82
C PHE A 220 10.06 -6.63 12.29
N SER A 221 10.96 -7.29 11.57
CA SER A 221 10.92 -7.31 10.10
C SER A 221 9.58 -7.86 9.58
N GLU A 222 9.14 -7.46 8.37
CA GLU A 222 7.86 -7.92 7.79
C GLU A 222 7.77 -9.45 7.67
N TRP A 223 8.92 -10.12 7.51
CA TRP A 223 9.02 -11.57 7.52
C TRP A 223 8.75 -12.15 8.92
N GLU A 224 9.36 -11.59 9.96
CA GLU A 224 9.20 -12.05 11.35
C GLU A 224 7.83 -11.73 11.94
N SER A 225 7.21 -10.62 11.50
CA SER A 225 5.84 -10.27 11.87
C SER A 225 4.80 -11.14 11.17
N GLY A 226 5.20 -11.89 10.13
CA GLY A 226 4.31 -12.70 9.31
C GLY A 226 3.48 -11.89 8.30
N LEU A 227 3.80 -10.61 8.09
CA LEU A 227 3.19 -9.78 7.05
C LEU A 227 3.57 -10.26 5.65
N ILE A 228 4.79 -10.78 5.49
CA ILE A 228 5.23 -11.45 4.26
C ILE A 228 5.48 -12.93 4.54
N SER A 229 4.95 -13.79 3.67
CA SER A 229 5.03 -15.24 3.81
C SER A 229 5.58 -15.92 2.54
N GLY A 230 6.23 -17.08 2.72
CA GLY A 230 6.68 -17.93 1.61
C GLY A 230 5.60 -18.87 1.05
N ASP A 231 4.43 -18.87 1.68
CA ASP A 231 3.21 -19.54 1.23
C ASP A 231 2.04 -18.56 1.26
N TYR A 232 1.15 -18.72 0.29
CA TYR A 232 -0.07 -17.94 0.14
C TYR A 232 -1.20 -18.93 -0.20
N ASP A 233 -2.26 -18.95 0.61
CA ASP A 233 -3.48 -19.67 0.27
C ASP A 233 -4.58 -18.63 0.00
N VAL A 234 -5.09 -18.61 -1.24
CA VAL A 234 -6.07 -17.60 -1.67
C VAL A 234 -7.36 -17.64 -0.86
N ILE A 235 -7.76 -18.81 -0.34
CA ILE A 235 -8.98 -18.95 0.45
C ILE A 235 -8.72 -18.42 1.85
N ASP A 236 -7.60 -18.80 2.47
CA ASP A 236 -7.25 -18.34 3.82
C ASP A 236 -7.06 -16.82 3.83
N SER A 237 -6.28 -16.26 2.89
CA SER A 237 -6.04 -14.81 2.77
C SER A 237 -7.35 -14.04 2.55
N LEU A 238 -8.10 -14.35 1.49
CA LEU A 238 -9.31 -13.60 1.15
C LEU A 238 -10.45 -13.79 2.16
N SER A 239 -10.47 -14.88 2.94
CA SER A 239 -11.47 -15.07 4.00
C SER A 239 -11.40 -14.01 5.10
N GLN A 240 -10.24 -13.38 5.29
CA GLN A 240 -10.02 -12.35 6.31
C GLN A 240 -10.37 -10.94 5.82
N TRP A 241 -10.56 -10.77 4.51
CA TRP A 241 -10.85 -9.47 3.94
C TRP A 241 -12.25 -9.00 4.33
N ALA A 242 -12.39 -7.71 4.67
CA ALA A 242 -13.67 -7.12 5.08
C ALA A 242 -14.80 -7.37 4.06
N GLY A 243 -14.48 -7.43 2.76
CA GLY A 243 -15.44 -7.73 1.69
C GLY A 243 -16.03 -9.14 1.72
N PHE A 244 -15.39 -10.09 2.41
CA PHE A 244 -15.84 -11.49 2.51
C PHE A 244 -16.01 -12.00 3.94
N ASN A 245 -15.51 -11.25 4.93
CA ASN A 245 -15.59 -11.59 6.32
C ASN A 245 -16.86 -11.02 6.96
N ALA A 246 -17.94 -11.82 6.97
CA ALA A 246 -19.19 -11.45 7.63
C ALA A 246 -19.03 -11.24 9.16
N GLU A 247 -17.98 -11.78 9.80
CA GLU A 247 -17.69 -11.57 11.22
C GLU A 247 -16.99 -10.22 11.51
N SER A 248 -16.55 -9.50 10.46
CA SER A 248 -15.97 -8.16 10.60
C SER A 248 -17.01 -7.06 10.79
N GLU A 249 -18.30 -7.37 10.60
CA GLU A 249 -19.40 -6.54 11.11
C GLU A 249 -19.52 -6.75 12.62
N MET A 250 -18.56 -6.22 13.39
CA MET A 250 -18.82 -5.93 14.80
C MET A 250 -20.07 -5.06 14.85
N ASN A 251 -21.10 -5.51 15.58
CA ASN A 251 -22.26 -4.67 15.76
C ASN A 251 -21.86 -3.39 16.52
N ASP A 252 -22.67 -2.34 16.40
CA ASP A 252 -22.39 -1.05 17.03
C ASP A 252 -22.13 -1.16 18.55
N GLU A 253 -22.74 -2.14 19.23
CA GLU A 253 -22.52 -2.38 20.66
C GLU A 253 -21.11 -2.93 20.94
N ASP A 254 -20.62 -3.88 20.16
CA ASP A 254 -19.28 -4.45 20.30
C ASP A 254 -18.19 -3.42 19.92
N LEU A 255 -18.43 -2.60 18.90
CA LEU A 255 -17.54 -1.49 18.53
C LEU A 255 -17.45 -0.44 19.64
N MET A 256 -18.59 -0.07 20.22
CA MET A 256 -18.64 0.86 21.35
C MET A 256 -17.97 0.28 22.59
N ALA A 257 -18.07 -1.04 22.82
CA ALA A 257 -17.40 -1.70 23.93
C ALA A 257 -15.86 -1.70 23.79
N VAL A 258 -15.34 -1.96 22.59
CA VAL A 258 -13.89 -1.88 22.32
C VAL A 258 -13.38 -0.44 22.42
N PHE A 259 -14.16 0.53 21.92
CA PHE A 259 -13.84 1.95 22.06
C PHE A 259 -13.80 2.37 23.53
N ASP A 260 -14.80 1.98 24.32
CA ASP A 260 -14.85 2.29 25.76
C ASP A 260 -13.69 1.64 26.52
N ASP A 261 -13.32 0.40 26.19
CA ASP A 261 -12.16 -0.27 26.81
C ASP A 261 -10.85 0.47 26.48
N LEU A 262 -10.66 0.86 25.21
CA LEU A 262 -9.48 1.62 24.77
C LEU A 262 -9.39 3.00 25.45
N MET A 263 -10.51 3.69 25.64
CA MET A 263 -10.58 4.99 26.30
C MET A 263 -10.43 4.90 27.82
N ASN A 264 -10.81 3.76 28.41
CA ASN A 264 -10.70 3.51 29.85
C ASN A 264 -9.43 2.74 30.22
N THR A 265 -8.62 2.31 29.26
CA THR A 265 -7.31 1.72 29.54
C THR A 265 -6.43 2.83 30.12
N PRO A 266 -5.94 2.73 31.37
CA PRO A 266 -5.08 3.76 31.93
C PRO A 266 -3.75 3.70 31.19
N ARG A 267 -3.59 4.52 30.15
CA ARG A 267 -2.26 4.74 29.60
C ARG A 267 -1.48 5.50 30.68
N GLU A 268 -0.30 5.02 31.03
CA GLU A 268 0.75 5.83 31.67
C GLU A 268 1.25 6.90 30.67
N LEU A 269 0.32 7.67 30.11
CA LEU A 269 0.58 8.84 29.30
C LEU A 269 0.91 9.97 30.28
N ASP A 270 2.17 10.36 30.25
CA ASP A 270 2.73 11.53 30.91
C ASP A 270 1.76 12.73 30.82
N ASP A 271 1.17 13.11 31.95
CA ASP A 271 0.19 14.20 32.13
C ASP A 271 0.65 15.54 31.51
N ARG A 272 1.94 15.66 31.17
CA ARG A 272 2.53 16.81 30.49
C ARG A 272 2.02 17.06 29.06
N TYR A 273 1.42 16.07 28.39
CA TYR A 273 0.96 16.25 27.01
C TYR A 273 -0.39 17.00 26.93
N PHE A 274 -1.30 16.75 27.87
CA PHE A 274 -2.65 17.33 27.84
C PHE A 274 -2.72 18.79 28.35
N GLU A 275 -1.79 19.24 29.21
CA GLU A 275 -1.70 20.65 29.61
C GLU A 275 -1.40 21.60 28.43
N SER A 276 -0.91 21.08 27.29
CA SER A 276 -0.59 21.87 26.10
C SER A 276 -1.75 22.11 25.13
N LEU A 277 -2.86 21.37 25.27
CA LEU A 277 -3.99 21.42 24.33
C LEU A 277 -5.17 22.29 24.81
N ASP A 278 -5.14 22.76 26.05
CA ASP A 278 -6.32 23.31 26.74
C ASP A 278 -6.58 24.81 26.48
N ASN A 279 -6.12 25.39 25.37
CA ASN A 279 -6.29 26.83 25.11
C ASN A 279 -6.54 27.26 23.67
N GLN A 280 -6.86 26.36 22.73
CA GLN A 280 -7.33 26.79 21.41
C GLN A 280 -8.85 26.64 21.31
N GLN A 281 -9.57 27.68 21.75
CA GLN A 281 -10.97 27.81 21.36
C GLN A 281 -11.05 27.88 19.83
N PRO A 282 -12.00 27.14 19.19
CA PRO A 282 -12.17 27.21 17.75
C PRO A 282 -12.40 28.65 17.31
N PHE A 283 -11.61 29.10 16.33
CA PHE A 283 -11.70 30.45 15.80
C PHE A 283 -13.05 30.62 15.07
N ILE A 284 -13.97 31.36 15.68
CA ILE A 284 -15.19 31.82 15.02
C ILE A 284 -14.81 33.04 14.19
N ALA A 285 -14.72 32.85 12.87
CA ALA A 285 -14.48 33.96 11.97
C ALA A 285 -15.64 34.97 12.04
N ASP A 286 -15.31 36.26 12.16
CA ASP A 286 -16.30 37.32 12.08
C ASP A 286 -17.05 37.27 10.73
N ILE A 287 -18.36 37.56 10.76
CA ILE A 287 -19.21 37.60 9.57
C ILE A 287 -18.65 38.66 8.61
N GLN A 288 -18.06 38.20 7.51
CA GLN A 288 -17.55 39.09 6.48
C GLN A 288 -18.71 39.70 5.67
N PRO A 289 -18.66 41.00 5.35
CA PRO A 289 -19.69 41.64 4.54
C PRO A 289 -19.76 40.98 3.15
N GLY A 290 -20.97 40.74 2.66
CA GLY A 290 -21.18 40.20 1.32
C GLY A 290 -20.63 41.13 0.24
N ARG A 291 -20.22 40.58 -0.90
CA ARG A 291 -19.61 41.34 -2.04
C ARG A 291 -20.37 42.62 -2.41
N ASN A 292 -21.70 42.61 -2.30
CA ASN A 292 -22.55 43.73 -2.69
C ASN A 292 -23.01 44.62 -1.53
N ASP A 293 -22.65 44.29 -0.29
CA ASP A 293 -23.05 45.02 0.91
C ASP A 293 -22.28 46.35 1.02
N PRO A 294 -22.79 47.32 1.80
CA PRO A 294 -22.07 48.55 2.10
C PRO A 294 -20.70 48.23 2.70
N CYS A 295 -19.66 48.89 2.20
CA CYS A 295 -18.30 48.64 2.68
C CYS A 295 -18.14 49.17 4.12
N PRO A 296 -17.65 48.34 5.07
CA PRO A 296 -17.52 48.75 6.47
C PRO A 296 -16.49 49.86 6.70
N CYS A 297 -15.66 50.21 5.72
CA CYS A 297 -14.69 51.32 5.83
C CYS A 297 -15.34 52.73 5.78
N GLY A 298 -16.67 52.82 5.66
CA GLY A 298 -17.40 54.08 5.67
C GLY A 298 -17.37 54.87 4.36
N SER A 299 -16.86 54.27 3.27
CA SER A 299 -16.74 54.95 1.97
C SER A 299 -18.07 55.16 1.22
N GLY A 300 -19.16 54.55 1.70
CA GLY A 300 -20.48 54.57 1.04
C GLY A 300 -20.56 53.73 -0.24
N LYS A 301 -19.51 53.00 -0.62
CA LYS A 301 -19.48 52.10 -1.80
C LYS A 301 -19.79 50.65 -1.42
N LYS A 302 -20.18 49.83 -2.39
CA LYS A 302 -20.29 48.37 -2.20
C LYS A 302 -18.92 47.74 -1.92
N PHE A 303 -18.85 46.72 -1.07
CA PHE A 303 -17.60 46.09 -0.63
C PHE A 303 -16.70 45.67 -1.81
N LYS A 304 -17.27 45.06 -2.85
CA LYS A 304 -16.58 44.68 -4.11
C LYS A 304 -15.93 45.81 -4.91
N LYS A 305 -16.28 47.07 -4.63
CA LYS A 305 -15.76 48.25 -5.35
C LYS A 305 -14.88 49.12 -4.45
N CYS A 306 -14.56 48.66 -3.24
CA CYS A 306 -13.88 49.46 -2.24
C CYS A 306 -12.71 48.73 -1.60
N CYS A 307 -12.98 47.66 -0.84
CA CYS A 307 -11.97 46.99 -0.01
C CYS A 307 -11.71 45.54 -0.44
N LEU A 308 -12.53 45.03 -1.36
CA LEU A 308 -12.33 43.75 -2.02
C LEU A 308 -11.78 44.02 -3.42
N ASN A 309 -10.51 44.45 -3.48
CA ASN A 309 -9.72 44.44 -4.72
C ASN A 309 -9.06 43.07 -4.85
#